data_AF-A0A954YSR3-F1
#
_entry.id   AF-A0A954YSR3-F1
#
_cell.length_a   1.000
_cell.length_b   1.000
_cell.length_c   1.000
_cell.angle_alpha   90.00
_cell.angle_beta   90.00
_cell.angle_gamma   90.00
#
_symmetry.space_group_name_H-M   'P 1'
#
loop_
_entity.id
_entity.type
_entity.pdbx_description
1 polymer ?
#
loop_
_entity_poly.entity_id
_entity_poly.type
_entity_poly.pdbx_seq_one_letter_code
_entity_poly.pdbx_strand_id
1 'polypeptide(L)'
;MKFKYLRDPLFLLCVFTYVINRFILKRLWEDGFVHDHVNDLICIPFVIPIMLFAQRKLGMRHHDEIPLAHEILILIVVLSIVFEILLPMRTDLGHIAIADHMDVFHYVLGGLLASLFWQWWYRAANEPRTV
;
A
#
# COMPACT_ATOMS: atom_id res chain seq x y z
N MET A 1 -6.74 10.04 17.98
CA MET A 1 -5.47 9.28 17.93
C MET A 1 -4.72 9.70 16.68
N LYS A 2 -3.39 9.87 16.78
CA LYS A 2 -2.54 10.22 15.64
C LYS A 2 -2.21 8.97 14.81
N PHE A 3 -2.05 9.15 13.50
CA PHE A 3 -1.60 8.12 12.59
C PHE A 3 -0.18 7.67 12.95
N LYS A 4 0.04 6.35 12.98
CA LYS A 4 1.27 5.75 13.52
C LYS A 4 2.35 5.49 12.47
N TYR A 5 2.11 5.81 11.20
CA TYR A 5 3.09 5.64 10.11
C TYR A 5 3.68 4.23 10.08
N LEU A 6 5.00 4.08 10.24
CA LEU A 6 5.70 2.79 10.24
C LEU A 6 5.31 1.85 11.39
N ARG A 7 4.56 2.34 12.39
CA ARG A 7 4.01 1.55 13.49
C ARG A 7 2.50 1.32 13.33
N ASP A 8 1.94 1.64 12.18
CA ASP A 8 0.54 1.39 11.86
C ASP A 8 0.28 -0.13 11.78
N PRO A 9 -0.82 -0.64 12.38
CA PRO A 9 -1.07 -2.09 12.38
C PRO A 9 -1.29 -2.65 10.97
N LEU A 10 -1.89 -1.88 10.05
CA LEU A 10 -2.07 -2.34 8.66
C LEU A 10 -0.74 -2.38 7.92
N PHE A 11 0.13 -1.40 8.15
CA PHE A 11 1.50 -1.43 7.62
C PHE A 11 2.25 -2.69 8.07
N LEU A 12 2.23 -2.98 9.38
CA LEU A 12 2.91 -4.15 9.94
C LEU A 12 2.32 -5.45 9.41
N LEU A 13 0.99 -5.51 9.24
CA LEU A 13 0.33 -6.64 8.59
C LEU A 13 0.81 -6.81 7.16
N CYS A 14 0.93 -5.73 6.37
CA CYS A 14 1.44 -5.81 5.00
C CYS A 14 2.90 -6.28 4.95
N VAL A 15 3.76 -5.78 5.83
CA VAL A 15 5.15 -6.26 5.97
C VAL A 15 5.18 -7.76 6.26
N PHE A 16 4.37 -8.20 7.21
CA PHE A 16 4.30 -9.61 7.60
C PHE A 16 3.76 -10.49 6.46
N THR A 17 2.67 -10.06 5.80
CA THR A 17 2.11 -10.72 4.63
C THR A 17 3.12 -10.82 3.50
N TYR A 18 3.88 -9.76 3.22
CA TYR A 18 4.94 -9.78 2.22
C TYR A 18 6.03 -10.80 2.55
N VAL A 19 6.52 -10.81 3.80
CA VAL A 19 7.56 -11.75 4.25
C VAL A 19 7.06 -13.20 4.14
N ILE A 20 5.84 -13.48 4.62
CA ILE A 20 5.23 -14.80 4.49
C ILE A 20 5.05 -15.18 3.03
N ASN A 21 4.53 -14.27 2.21
CA ASN A 21 4.31 -14.54 0.80
C ASN A 21 5.63 -14.90 0.11
N ARG A 22 6.68 -14.10 0.34
CA ARG A 22 7.98 -14.26 -0.30
C ARG A 22 8.72 -15.52 0.11
N PHE A 23 8.71 -15.89 1.39
CA PHE A 23 9.55 -16.99 1.91
C PHE A 23 8.81 -18.31 2.11
N ILE A 24 7.49 -18.26 2.32
CA ILE A 24 6.68 -19.44 2.65
C ILE A 24 5.71 -19.75 1.52
N LEU A 25 4.79 -18.83 1.19
CA LEU A 25 3.69 -19.15 0.28
C LEU A 25 4.16 -19.42 -1.14
N LYS A 26 5.08 -18.59 -1.67
CA LYS A 26 5.68 -18.83 -2.99
C LYS A 26 6.44 -20.16 -3.10
N ARG A 27 6.82 -20.76 -1.96
CA ARG A 27 7.50 -22.07 -1.93
C ARG A 27 6.53 -23.24 -1.78
N LEU A 28 5.34 -23.00 -1.23
CA LEU A 28 4.35 -24.04 -0.93
C LEU A 28 3.23 -24.13 -1.97
N TRP A 29 2.90 -23.01 -2.63
CA TRP A 29 1.84 -22.91 -3.62
C TRP A 29 2.38 -22.41 -4.95
N GLU A 30 2.17 -23.18 -6.01
CA GLU A 30 2.46 -22.77 -7.40
C GLU A 30 1.32 -21.96 -8.03
N ASP A 31 0.23 -21.71 -7.29
CA ASP A 31 -0.93 -20.94 -7.79
C ASP A 31 -0.54 -19.48 -8.12
N GLY A 32 -0.98 -19.04 -9.31
CA GLY A 32 -0.65 -17.71 -9.86
C GLY A 32 -1.13 -16.56 -9.00
N PHE A 33 -2.30 -16.65 -8.35
CA PHE A 33 -2.85 -15.54 -7.55
C PHE A 33 -1.91 -15.10 -6.40
N VAL A 34 -1.32 -16.06 -5.68
CA VAL A 34 -0.38 -15.81 -4.57
C VAL A 34 0.92 -15.21 -5.10
N HIS A 35 1.32 -15.64 -6.30
CA HIS A 35 2.53 -15.17 -6.95
C HIS A 35 2.39 -13.76 -7.54
N ASP A 36 1.23 -13.45 -8.08
CA ASP A 36 1.04 -12.37 -9.06
C ASP A 36 0.14 -11.22 -8.59
N HIS A 37 -0.64 -11.36 -7.50
CA HIS A 37 -1.62 -10.32 -7.11
C HIS A 37 -1.59 -9.92 -5.64
N VAL A 38 -1.12 -10.80 -4.74
CA VAL A 38 -1.07 -10.52 -3.30
C VAL A 38 -0.20 -9.30 -3.00
N ASN A 39 0.91 -9.14 -3.73
CA ASN A 39 1.83 -8.02 -3.52
C ASN A 39 1.21 -6.69 -3.99
N ASP A 40 0.46 -6.71 -5.08
CA ASP A 40 -0.15 -5.51 -5.67
C ASP A 40 -1.29 -5.01 -4.78
N LEU A 41 -2.06 -5.94 -4.21
CA LEU A 41 -3.12 -5.61 -3.25
C LEU A 41 -2.56 -4.95 -1.97
N ILE A 42 -1.43 -5.41 -1.46
CA ILE A 42 -0.82 -4.83 -0.24
C ILE A 42 0.09 -3.63 -0.54
N CYS A 43 0.38 -3.34 -1.80
CA CYS A 43 1.33 -2.31 -2.21
C CYS A 43 0.95 -0.92 -1.67
N ILE A 44 -0.31 -0.51 -1.85
CA ILE A 44 -0.80 0.80 -1.38
C ILE A 44 -0.76 0.93 0.15
N PRO A 45 -1.36 0.02 0.95
CA PRO A 45 -1.27 0.11 2.41
C PRO A 45 0.16 -0.02 2.95
N PHE A 46 1.07 -0.64 2.19
CA PHE A 46 2.48 -0.71 2.54
C PHE A 46 3.23 0.61 2.28
N VAL A 47 3.03 1.23 1.11
CA VAL A 47 3.81 2.40 0.68
C VAL A 47 3.28 3.70 1.30
N ILE A 48 1.97 3.85 1.50
CA ILE A 48 1.38 5.08 2.07
C ILE A 48 2.04 5.49 3.40
N PRO A 49 2.15 4.62 4.41
CA PRO A 49 2.79 4.97 5.68
C PRO A 49 4.24 5.45 5.54
N ILE A 50 5.00 4.87 4.60
CA ILE A 50 6.38 5.27 4.29
C ILE A 50 6.40 6.65 3.63
N MET A 51 5.57 6.86 2.60
CA MET A 51 5.45 8.13 1.88
C MET A 51 5.08 9.27 2.83
N LEU A 52 4.07 9.07 3.67
CA LEU A 52 3.60 10.09 4.59
C LEU A 52 4.62 10.37 5.70
N PHE A 53 5.36 9.35 6.14
CA PHE A 53 6.45 9.53 7.10
C PHE A 53 7.59 10.37 6.49
N ALA A 54 7.95 10.10 5.24
CA ALA A 54 8.94 10.88 4.51
C ALA A 54 8.48 12.34 4.33
N GLN A 55 7.23 12.57 3.90
CA GLN A 55 6.66 13.91 3.78
C GLN A 55 6.66 14.66 5.12
N ARG A 56 6.36 13.97 6.22
CA ARG A 56 6.42 14.55 7.56
C ARG A 56 7.85 14.94 7.95
N LYS A 57 8.83 14.10 7.66
CA LYS A 57 10.25 14.37 7.92
C LYS A 57 10.82 15.51 7.07
N LEU A 58 10.34 15.64 5.84
CA LEU A 58 10.70 16.72 4.92
C LEU A 58 9.92 18.02 5.19
N GLY A 59 9.01 18.04 6.17
CA GLY A 59 8.20 19.21 6.51
C GLY A 59 7.08 19.53 5.52
N MET A 60 6.82 18.68 4.53
CA MET A 60 5.76 18.84 3.53
C MET A 60 4.36 18.53 4.09
N ARG A 61 4.29 17.74 5.18
CA ARG A 61 3.05 17.39 5.86
C ARG A 61 3.03 17.93 7.29
N HIS A 62 2.07 18.81 7.57
CA HIS A 62 1.95 19.48 8.88
C HIS A 62 1.04 18.76 9.88
N HIS A 63 0.27 17.75 9.44
CA HIS A 63 -0.68 17.00 10.26
C HIS A 63 -0.32 15.52 10.38
N ASP A 64 -0.64 14.93 11.53
CA ASP A 64 -0.46 13.50 11.83
C ASP A 64 -1.82 12.74 11.78
N GLU A 65 -2.76 13.22 10.97
CA GLU A 65 -4.07 12.60 10.77
C GLU A 65 -3.99 11.40 9.83
N ILE A 66 -5.10 10.65 9.69
CA ILE A 66 -5.20 9.53 8.76
C ILE A 66 -4.91 9.98 7.31
N PRO A 67 -4.49 9.06 6.42
CA PRO A 67 -4.25 9.38 5.02
C PRO A 67 -5.51 9.98 4.36
N LEU A 68 -5.33 11.09 3.65
CA LEU A 68 -6.40 11.73 2.90
C LEU A 68 -6.59 11.00 1.57
N ALA A 69 -7.82 11.01 1.05
CA ALA A 69 -8.16 10.30 -0.18
C ALA A 69 -7.28 10.72 -1.37
N HIS A 70 -6.90 12.00 -1.46
CA HIS A 70 -6.03 12.50 -2.52
C HIS A 70 -4.58 11.99 -2.39
N GLU A 71 -4.08 11.73 -1.18
CA GLU A 71 -2.72 11.20 -0.97
C GLU A 71 -2.64 9.75 -1.43
N ILE A 72 -3.70 8.98 -1.17
CA ILE A 72 -3.86 7.61 -1.68
C ILE A 72 -3.98 7.65 -3.21
N LEU A 73 -4.82 8.53 -3.76
CA LEU A 73 -5.03 8.65 -5.20
C LEU A 73 -3.76 9.05 -5.95
N ILE A 74 -3.01 10.04 -5.44
CA ILE A 74 -1.72 10.44 -6.02
C ILE A 74 -0.77 9.26 -6.07
N LEU A 75 -0.67 8.50 -4.97
CA LEU A 75 0.20 7.32 -4.96
C LEU A 75 -0.23 6.27 -5.98
N ILE A 76 -1.53 5.95 -6.06
CA ILE A 76 -2.05 5.01 -7.07
C ILE A 76 -1.66 5.48 -8.46
N VAL A 77 -1.92 6.74 -8.81
CA VAL A 77 -1.59 7.29 -10.14
C VAL A 77 -0.09 7.22 -10.42
N VAL A 78 0.74 7.62 -9.46
CA VAL A 78 2.20 7.58 -9.60
C VAL A 78 2.70 6.15 -9.80
N LEU A 79 2.22 5.18 -9.00
CA LEU A 79 2.63 3.79 -9.12
C LEU A 79 2.14 3.18 -10.43
N SER A 80 0.90 3.44 -10.84
CA SER A 80 0.38 2.99 -12.14
C SER A 80 1.25 3.52 -13.29
N ILE A 81 1.61 4.82 -13.30
CA ILE A 81 2.48 5.37 -14.35
C ILE A 81 3.88 4.73 -14.31
N VAL A 82 4.46 4.57 -13.12
CA VAL A 82 5.81 4.02 -12.98
C VAL A 82 5.87 2.57 -13.45
N PHE A 83 4.94 1.73 -13.00
CA PHE A 83 4.97 0.30 -13.29
C PHE A 83 4.38 -0.07 -14.66
N GLU A 84 3.34 0.62 -15.14
CA GLU A 84 2.70 0.28 -16.41
C GLU A 84 3.33 0.97 -17.62
N ILE A 85 3.97 2.13 -17.42
CA ILE A 85 4.48 2.95 -18.53
C ILE A 85 5.99 3.09 -18.43
N LEU A 86 6.51 3.65 -17.34
CA LEU A 86 7.92 4.03 -17.28
C LEU A 86 8.86 2.84 -17.22
N LEU A 87 8.57 1.80 -16.42
CA LEU A 87 9.41 0.61 -16.31
C LEU A 87 9.45 -0.21 -17.61
N PRO A 88 8.29 -0.55 -18.23
CA PRO A 88 8.25 -1.33 -19.48
C PRO A 88 8.93 -0.61 -20.64
N MET A 89 8.89 0.73 -20.67
CA MET A 89 9.55 1.53 -21.71
C MET A 89 11.08 1.58 -21.58
N ARG A 90 11.66 1.21 -20.43
CA ARG A 90 13.13 1.21 -20.28
C ARG A 90 13.72 -0.06 -20.85
N THR A 91 14.68 0.07 -21.75
CA THR A 91 15.41 -1.05 -22.37
C THR A 91 16.07 -1.96 -21.34
N ASP A 92 16.49 -1.41 -20.20
CA ASP A 92 17.23 -2.15 -19.18
C ASP A 92 16.33 -2.89 -18.20
N LEU A 93 15.05 -2.52 -18.10
CA LEU A 93 14.12 -3.04 -17.08
C LEU A 93 12.81 -3.60 -17.68
N GLY A 94 12.53 -3.36 -18.97
CA GLY A 94 11.29 -3.79 -19.60
C GLY A 94 11.17 -5.30 -19.76
N HIS A 95 12.27 -6.06 -19.65
CA HIS A 95 12.23 -7.52 -19.68
C HIS A 95 11.80 -8.15 -18.34
N ILE A 96 11.80 -7.38 -17.25
CA ILE A 96 11.34 -7.82 -15.92
C ILE A 96 10.04 -7.13 -15.48
N ALA A 97 9.53 -6.18 -16.25
CA ALA A 97 8.33 -5.43 -15.96
C ALA A 97 7.35 -5.55 -17.13
N ILE A 98 6.35 -6.40 -16.95
CA ILE A 98 5.26 -6.61 -17.90
C ILE A 98 4.12 -5.70 -17.43
N ALA A 99 3.63 -4.83 -18.32
CA ALA A 99 2.45 -4.03 -18.02
C ALA A 99 1.22 -4.95 -17.89
N ASP A 100 0.56 -4.91 -16.73
CA ASP A 100 -0.68 -5.62 -16.46
C ASP A 100 -1.68 -4.66 -15.82
N HIS A 101 -2.75 -4.37 -16.56
CA HIS A 101 -3.81 -3.49 -16.07
C HIS A 101 -4.50 -4.02 -14.81
N MET A 102 -4.39 -5.32 -14.54
CA MET A 102 -4.86 -5.91 -13.29
C MET A 102 -4.11 -5.35 -12.08
N ASP A 103 -2.87 -4.90 -12.22
CA ASP A 103 -2.10 -4.28 -11.12
C ASP A 103 -2.77 -2.99 -10.66
N VAL A 104 -3.23 -2.18 -11.62
CA VAL A 104 -3.98 -0.94 -11.33
C VAL A 104 -5.25 -1.25 -10.55
N PHE A 105 -5.97 -2.31 -10.93
CA PHE A 105 -7.15 -2.75 -10.20
C PHE A 105 -6.81 -3.14 -8.75
N HIS A 106 -5.74 -3.90 -8.54
CA HIS A 106 -5.29 -4.31 -7.21
C HIS A 106 -4.79 -3.12 -6.37
N TYR A 107 -4.13 -2.12 -6.98
CA TYR A 107 -3.76 -0.87 -6.31
C TYR A 107 -5.00 -0.12 -5.81
N VAL A 108 -6.00 0.05 -6.68
CA VAL A 108 -7.26 0.72 -6.30
C VAL A 108 -7.95 -0.05 -5.18
N LEU A 109 -8.09 -1.37 -5.32
CA LEU A 109 -8.73 -2.21 -4.32
C LEU A 109 -7.99 -2.15 -2.97
N GLY A 110 -6.67 -2.28 -2.99
CA GLY A 110 -5.82 -2.18 -1.81
C GLY A 110 -5.93 -0.82 -1.12
N GLY A 111 -5.93 0.27 -1.90
CA GLY A 111 -6.11 1.63 -1.40
C GLY A 111 -7.49 1.86 -0.78
N LEU A 112 -8.55 1.31 -1.37
CA LEU A 112 -9.92 1.40 -0.84
C LEU A 112 -10.04 0.63 0.49
N LEU A 113 -9.59 -0.62 0.52
CA LEU A 113 -9.61 -1.45 1.74
C LEU A 113 -8.79 -0.80 2.86
N ALA A 114 -7.62 -0.24 2.54
CA ALA A 114 -6.79 0.48 3.49
C ALA A 114 -7.48 1.72 4.04
N SER A 115 -8.12 2.52 3.18
CA SER A 115 -8.88 3.71 3.58
C SER A 115 -10.03 3.35 4.54
N LEU A 116 -10.81 2.31 4.21
CA LEU A 116 -11.88 1.82 5.08
C LEU A 116 -11.34 1.32 6.42
N PHE A 117 -10.25 0.56 6.39
CA PHE A 117 -9.60 0.08 7.61
C PHE A 117 -9.13 1.23 8.51
N TRP A 118 -8.43 2.23 7.96
CA TRP A 118 -7.95 3.37 8.75
C TRP A 118 -9.10 4.21 9.29
N GLN A 119 -10.16 4.41 8.51
CA GLN A 119 -11.37 5.08 9.01
C GLN A 119 -11.95 4.30 10.19
N TRP A 120 -12.17 3.00 10.05
CA TRP A 120 -12.72 2.19 11.13
C TRP A 120 -11.83 2.15 12.37
N TRP A 121 -10.54 1.82 12.21
CA TRP A 121 -9.59 1.63 13.32
C TRP A 121 -9.34 2.92 14.11
N TYR A 122 -9.09 4.04 13.42
CA TYR A 122 -8.80 5.31 14.08
C TYR A 122 -10.06 6.05 14.55
N ARG A 123 -11.24 5.80 13.96
CA ARG A 123 -12.52 6.30 14.51
C ARG A 123 -12.93 5.56 15.77
N ALA A 124 -12.88 4.22 15.77
CA ALA A 124 -13.18 3.41 16.96
C ALA A 124 -12.26 3.75 18.15
N ALA A 125 -11.03 4.16 17.86
CA ALA A 125 -10.08 4.62 18.88
C ALA A 125 -10.35 6.05 19.40
N ASN A 126 -11.24 6.81 18.76
CA ASN A 126 -11.63 8.17 19.13
C ASN A 126 -13.01 8.26 19.76
N GLU A 127 -13.85 7.23 19.66
CA GLU A 127 -15.13 7.19 20.37
C GLU A 127 -14.87 7.11 21.89
N PRO A 128 -15.50 7.98 22.69
CA PRO A 128 -15.43 7.84 24.14
C PRO A 128 -16.04 6.50 24.50
N ARG A 129 -15.26 5.64 25.16
CA ARG A 129 -15.79 4.42 25.78
C ARG A 129 -16.81 4.88 26.82
N THR A 130 -18.08 4.88 26.48
CA THR A 130 -19.18 5.02 27.44
C THR A 130 -19.14 3.77 28.31
N VAL A 131 -18.55 3.91 29.50
CA VAL A 131 -18.63 2.94 30.60
C VAL A 131 -19.93 3.18 31.35
#